data_AF-A0A368GD56-F1
#
_entry.id   AF-A0A368GD56-F1
#
_cell.length_a   1.000
_cell.length_b   1.000
_cell.length_c   1.000
_cell.angle_alpha   90.00
_cell.angle_beta   90.00
_cell.angle_gamma   90.00
#
_symmetry.space_group_name_H-M   'P 1'
#
loop_
_entity.id
_entity.type
_entity.pdbx_description
1 polymer ?
#
loop_
_entity_poly.entity_id
_entity_poly.type
_entity_poly.pdbx_seq_one_letter_code
_entity_poly.pdbx_strand_id
1 'polypeptide(L)'
;MFQPNNFLGRYRWTKCHPSFKVFRNQSIVLARTSNTGVQSESEIEKIAEKDFNDAARKFFIETIQLGRELRPHASWGFYGFPYCNYNAGQNGEFECSKLYRDWNDRMMFIFNESNALYPSIYLGFNATSDQKFRYVQAILREARRVANKFTPPLPIYAYTKIEYNPLEEIDNFYDTVRSLVFIVLAEICK
;
A
#
# COMPACT_ATOMS: atom_id res chain seq x y z
N MET A 1 7.19 -13.35 20.80
CA MET A 1 8.39 -13.02 20.00
C MET A 1 7.93 -12.76 18.58
N PHE A 2 8.08 -11.52 18.09
CA PHE A 2 7.48 -11.06 16.83
C PHE A 2 8.29 -11.55 15.63
N GLN A 3 7.66 -12.24 14.67
CA GLN A 3 8.30 -12.52 13.38
C GLN A 3 8.01 -11.40 12.37
N PRO A 4 9.01 -10.98 11.57
CA PRO A 4 8.96 -9.75 10.76
C PRO A 4 8.45 -9.97 9.32
N ASN A 5 7.89 -11.12 8.97
CA ASN A 5 7.80 -11.57 7.57
C ASN A 5 6.49 -11.27 6.84
N ASN A 6 5.61 -10.42 7.39
CA ASN A 6 4.30 -10.21 6.78
C ASN A 6 4.33 -9.21 5.61
N PHE A 7 4.08 -9.75 4.42
CA PHE A 7 4.02 -9.08 3.13
C PHE A 7 2.66 -8.38 2.99
N LEU A 8 2.68 -7.07 2.75
CA LEU A 8 1.53 -6.18 2.62
C LEU A 8 0.80 -5.91 3.96
N GLY A 9 0.75 -4.65 4.37
CA GLY A 9 0.11 -4.22 5.62
C GLY A 9 -1.38 -4.56 5.77
N ARG A 10 -2.04 -4.94 4.67
CA ARG A 10 -3.43 -5.42 4.61
C ARG A 10 -3.56 -6.96 4.66
N TYR A 11 -2.46 -7.69 4.49
CA TYR A 11 -2.37 -9.16 4.36
C TYR A 11 -1.47 -9.77 5.45
N ARG A 12 -1.47 -9.17 6.64
CA ARG A 12 -0.75 -9.73 7.78
C ARG A 12 -1.35 -11.10 8.13
N TRP A 13 -0.63 -12.19 7.87
CA TRP A 13 -0.99 -13.57 8.20
C TRP A 13 -1.61 -13.72 9.60
N THR A 14 -1.05 -13.03 10.60
CA THR A 14 -1.51 -13.09 12.00
C THR A 14 -2.62 -12.11 12.37
N LYS A 15 -2.95 -11.14 11.50
CA LYS A 15 -4.04 -10.18 11.68
C LYS A 15 -4.68 -9.86 10.32
N CYS A 16 -5.05 -10.88 9.56
CA CYS A 16 -5.72 -10.67 8.29
C CYS A 16 -7.03 -9.94 8.60
N HIS A 17 -7.30 -8.86 7.87
CA HIS A 17 -8.63 -8.29 7.85
C HIS A 17 -9.63 -9.42 7.53
N PRO A 18 -10.85 -9.45 8.11
CA PRO A 18 -11.81 -10.53 7.89
C PRO A 18 -11.99 -10.91 6.41
N SER A 19 -12.01 -9.91 5.53
CA SER A 19 -12.12 -10.07 4.08
C SER A 19 -10.97 -10.83 3.41
N PHE A 20 -9.80 -10.96 4.05
CA PHE A 20 -8.62 -11.67 3.51
C PHE A 20 -8.33 -13.01 4.22
N LYS A 21 -9.17 -13.43 5.18
CA LYS A 21 -9.00 -14.73 5.87
C LYS A 21 -9.06 -15.93 4.92
N VAL A 22 -9.83 -15.82 3.84
CA VAL A 22 -9.97 -16.89 2.83
C VAL A 22 -8.62 -17.26 2.21
N PHE A 23 -7.76 -16.28 1.90
CA PHE A 23 -6.43 -16.53 1.33
C PHE A 23 -5.53 -17.27 2.31
N ARG A 24 -5.49 -16.82 3.57
CA ARG A 24 -4.73 -17.49 4.64
C ARG A 24 -5.17 -18.94 4.81
N ASN A 25 -6.48 -19.15 4.96
CA ASN A 25 -7.03 -20.48 5.19
C ASN A 25 -6.73 -21.42 4.02
N GLN A 26 -6.88 -20.94 2.78
CA GLN A 26 -6.57 -21.74 1.60
C GLN A 26 -5.07 -22.04 1.50
N SER A 27 -4.19 -21.07 1.82
CA SER A 27 -2.75 -21.32 1.87
C SER A 27 -2.37 -22.39 2.89
N ILE A 28 -3.02 -22.40 4.08
CA ILE A 28 -2.80 -23.45 5.10
C ILE A 28 -3.22 -24.83 4.56
N VAL A 29 -4.39 -24.90 3.91
CA VAL A 29 -4.86 -26.16 3.29
C VAL A 29 -3.86 -26.66 2.25
N LEU A 30 -3.40 -25.78 1.35
CA LEU A 30 -2.43 -26.14 0.31
C LEU A 30 -1.08 -26.58 0.90
N ALA A 31 -0.59 -25.87 1.92
CA ALA A 31 0.65 -26.24 2.60
C ALA A 31 0.53 -27.60 3.28
N ARG A 32 -0.60 -27.89 3.94
CA ARG A 32 -0.84 -29.18 4.59
C ARG A 32 -0.92 -30.33 3.57
N THR A 33 -1.62 -30.13 2.45
CA THR A 33 -1.69 -31.14 1.37
C THR A 33 -0.32 -31.42 0.76
N SER A 34 0.53 -30.41 0.62
CA SER A 34 1.85 -30.54 0.02
C SER A 34 2.92 -31.09 0.99
N ASN A 35 2.68 -31.01 2.30
CA ASN A 35 3.63 -31.37 3.35
C ASN A 35 3.03 -32.38 4.35
N THR A 36 2.54 -33.52 3.85
CA THR A 36 1.84 -34.55 4.65
C THR A 36 2.66 -35.14 5.80
N GLY A 37 3.99 -35.02 5.76
CA GLY A 37 4.88 -35.46 6.83
C GLY A 37 4.97 -34.50 8.03
N VAL A 38 4.53 -33.24 7.89
CA VAL A 38 4.63 -32.23 8.93
C VAL A 38 3.38 -32.27 9.82
N GLN A 39 3.55 -32.67 11.08
CA GLN A 39 2.46 -32.77 12.06
C GLN A 39 2.22 -31.47 12.85
N SER A 40 3.21 -30.57 12.88
CA SER A 40 3.13 -29.33 13.64
C SER A 40 2.31 -28.28 12.90
N GLU A 41 1.17 -27.89 13.47
CA GLU A 41 0.32 -26.83 12.92
C GLU A 41 1.05 -25.49 12.79
N SER A 42 1.90 -25.15 13.77
CA SER A 42 2.70 -23.91 13.70
C SER A 42 3.71 -23.94 12.55
N GLU A 43 4.20 -25.13 12.17
CA GLU A 43 5.13 -25.28 11.06
C GLU A 43 4.41 -25.19 9.72
N ILE A 44 3.25 -25.85 9.58
CA ILE A 44 2.37 -25.69 8.42
C ILE A 44 1.99 -24.22 8.21
N GLU A 45 1.64 -23.49 9.27
CA GLU A 45 1.32 -22.06 9.14
C GLU A 45 2.51 -21.23 8.64
N LYS A 46 3.74 -21.53 9.07
CA LYS A 46 4.95 -20.84 8.60
C LYS A 46 5.25 -21.15 7.14
N ILE A 47 5.09 -22.41 6.73
CA ILE A 47 5.24 -22.83 5.33
C ILE A 47 4.22 -22.08 4.46
N ALA A 48 2.95 -22.09 4.89
CA ALA A 48 1.87 -21.43 4.17
C ALA A 48 2.06 -19.90 4.06
N GLU A 49 2.54 -19.23 5.12
CA GLU A 49 2.89 -17.81 5.08
C GLU A 49 4.03 -17.55 4.08
N LYS A 50 5.08 -18.36 4.12
CA LYS A 50 6.23 -18.23 3.22
C LYS A 50 5.80 -18.42 1.76
N ASP A 51 5.10 -19.51 1.45
CA ASP A 51 4.70 -19.85 0.09
C ASP A 51 3.75 -18.81 -0.49
N PHE A 52 2.81 -18.31 0.31
CA PHE A 52 1.93 -17.21 -0.10
C PHE A 52 2.71 -15.94 -0.42
N ASN A 53 3.65 -15.56 0.45
CA ASN A 53 4.44 -14.34 0.26
C ASN A 53 5.37 -14.44 -0.95
N ASP A 54 5.99 -15.60 -1.18
CA ASP A 54 6.85 -15.85 -2.33
C ASP A 54 6.06 -15.82 -3.64
N ALA A 55 4.90 -16.49 -3.68
CA ALA A 55 4.00 -16.46 -4.83
C ALA A 55 3.45 -15.05 -5.11
N ALA A 56 3.05 -14.32 -4.06
CA ALA A 56 2.60 -12.94 -4.20
C ALA A 56 3.73 -12.04 -4.74
N ARG A 57 4.94 -12.14 -4.17
CA ARG A 57 6.11 -11.39 -4.66
C ARG A 57 6.34 -11.63 -6.15
N LYS A 58 6.36 -12.90 -6.56
CA LYS A 58 6.55 -13.30 -7.95
C LYS A 58 5.48 -12.66 -8.84
N PHE A 59 4.20 -12.77 -8.45
CA PHE A 59 3.09 -12.20 -9.22
C PHE A 59 3.20 -10.68 -9.40
N PHE A 60 3.51 -9.94 -8.32
CA PHE A 60 3.71 -8.48 -8.39
C PHE A 60 4.85 -8.11 -9.35
N ILE A 61 6.00 -8.78 -9.23
CA ILE A 61 7.19 -8.51 -10.05
C ILE A 61 6.94 -8.83 -11.52
N GLU A 62 6.47 -10.06 -11.83
CA GLU A 62 6.27 -10.49 -13.21
C GLU A 62 5.21 -9.64 -13.92
N THR A 63 4.14 -9.25 -13.21
CA THR A 63 3.08 -8.41 -13.78
C THR A 63 3.61 -7.03 -14.20
N ILE A 64 4.36 -6.36 -13.32
CA ILE A 64 4.84 -5.00 -13.63
C ILE A 64 5.99 -5.04 -14.64
N GLN A 65 6.84 -6.07 -14.61
CA GLN A 65 7.88 -6.27 -15.62
C GLN A 65 7.27 -6.44 -17.00
N LEU A 66 6.29 -7.34 -17.14
CA LEU A 66 5.57 -7.52 -18.40
C LEU A 66 4.90 -6.23 -18.87
N GLY A 67 4.26 -5.48 -17.97
CA GLY A 67 3.67 -4.18 -18.30
C GLY A 67 4.69 -3.19 -18.87
N ARG A 68 5.87 -3.09 -18.23
CA ARG A 68 6.98 -2.24 -18.67
C ARG A 68 7.57 -2.69 -20.00
N GLU A 69 7.73 -3.99 -20.22
CA GLU A 69 8.20 -4.54 -21.50
C GLU A 69 7.24 -4.19 -22.64
N LEU A 70 5.93 -4.36 -22.41
CA LEU A 70 4.92 -4.08 -23.42
C LEU A 70 4.70 -2.58 -23.67
N ARG A 71 4.93 -1.73 -22.66
CA ARG A 71 4.74 -0.27 -22.72
C ARG A 71 5.90 0.44 -22.03
N PRO A 72 7.08 0.53 -22.67
CA PRO A 72 8.31 1.01 -22.02
C PRO A 72 8.30 2.50 -21.67
N HIS A 73 7.46 3.29 -22.35
CA HIS A 73 7.34 4.74 -22.10
C HIS A 73 6.22 5.10 -21.11
N ALA A 74 5.48 4.13 -20.60
CA ALA A 74 4.44 4.37 -19.62
C ALA A 74 5.00 4.41 -18.19
N SER A 75 4.31 5.17 -17.33
CA SER A 75 4.57 5.18 -15.90
C SER A 75 3.84 3.99 -15.24
N TRP A 76 4.61 3.03 -14.76
CA TRP A 76 4.19 1.81 -14.11
C TRP A 76 4.48 1.84 -12.61
N GLY A 77 3.46 1.47 -11.85
CA GLY A 77 3.51 1.32 -10.40
C GLY A 77 2.16 0.82 -9.90
N PHE A 78 2.10 0.41 -8.64
CA PHE A 78 0.88 -0.13 -8.05
C PHE A 78 0.10 0.95 -7.30
N TYR A 79 -1.20 1.02 -7.58
CA TYR A 79 -2.14 1.88 -6.86
C TYR A 79 -2.08 1.62 -5.35
N GLY A 80 -2.10 2.70 -4.57
CA GLY A 80 -2.12 2.68 -3.11
C GLY A 80 -0.75 2.58 -2.45
N PHE A 81 0.34 2.46 -3.22
CA PHE A 81 1.69 2.38 -2.68
C PHE A 81 2.48 3.70 -2.84
N PRO A 82 3.32 4.07 -1.85
CA PRO A 82 3.52 3.38 -0.56
C PRO A 82 2.34 3.55 0.41
N TYR A 83 2.23 2.63 1.37
CA TYR A 83 1.15 2.62 2.35
C TYR A 83 1.45 3.52 3.56
N CYS A 84 0.39 4.06 4.15
CA CYS A 84 0.41 4.75 5.44
C CYS A 84 -0.67 4.17 6.37
N ASN A 85 -0.58 4.42 7.67
CA ASN A 85 -1.64 4.04 8.60
C ASN A 85 -2.93 4.84 8.35
N TYR A 86 -4.09 4.17 8.38
CA TYR A 86 -5.39 4.79 8.11
C TYR A 86 -5.76 5.93 9.06
N ASN A 87 -5.20 5.91 10.26
CA ASN A 87 -5.39 6.93 11.28
C ASN A 87 -4.28 7.99 11.32
N ALA A 88 -3.45 8.11 10.27
CA ALA A 88 -2.37 9.08 10.26
C ALA A 88 -2.90 10.51 10.43
N GLY A 89 -2.24 11.28 11.28
CA GLY A 89 -2.60 12.65 11.60
C GLY A 89 -3.69 12.81 12.67
N GLN A 90 -4.28 11.72 13.16
CA GLN A 90 -5.32 11.80 14.20
C GLN A 90 -4.79 12.38 15.51
N ASN A 91 -3.55 12.03 15.90
CA ASN A 91 -2.92 12.44 17.15
C ASN A 91 -1.90 13.59 16.97
N GLY A 92 -1.99 14.33 15.86
CA GLY A 92 -1.10 15.47 15.58
C GLY A 92 0.17 15.14 14.78
N GLU A 93 0.37 13.88 14.42
CA GLU A 93 1.51 13.45 13.62
C GLU A 93 1.43 13.88 12.15
N PHE A 94 2.59 14.10 11.51
CA PHE A 94 2.70 14.44 10.08
C PHE A 94 3.42 13.36 9.28
N GLU A 95 3.66 12.20 9.89
CA GLU A 95 4.43 11.10 9.33
C GLU A 95 3.66 9.80 9.49
N CYS A 96 3.86 8.87 8.57
CA CYS A 96 3.38 7.51 8.75
C CYS A 96 4.09 6.86 9.96
N SER A 97 3.35 6.04 10.69
CA SER A 97 3.91 5.30 11.83
C SER A 97 5.11 4.44 11.41
N LYS A 98 6.06 4.24 12.33
CA LYS A 98 7.28 3.43 12.08
C LYS A 98 6.94 2.06 11.49
N LEU A 99 5.87 1.43 11.98
CA LEU A 99 5.42 0.13 11.49
C LEU A 99 5.16 0.13 9.97
N TYR A 100 4.48 1.15 9.45
CA TYR A 100 4.16 1.24 8.02
C TYR A 100 5.39 1.62 7.20
N ARG A 101 6.28 2.46 7.74
CA ARG A 101 7.57 2.77 7.11
C ARG A 101 8.44 1.52 6.96
N ASP A 102 8.54 0.71 8.02
CA ASP A 102 9.25 -0.57 8.00
C ASP A 102 8.61 -1.56 7.01
N TRP A 103 7.29 -1.52 6.84
CA TRP A 103 6.59 -2.33 5.84
C TRP A 103 6.95 -1.90 4.43
N ASN A 104 6.92 -0.60 4.14
CA ASN A 104 7.33 -0.07 2.84
C ASN A 104 8.80 -0.42 2.54
N ASP A 105 9.67 -0.36 3.54
CA ASP A 105 11.08 -0.76 3.39
C ASP A 105 11.23 -2.26 3.04
N ARG A 106 10.37 -3.14 3.56
CA ARG A 106 10.34 -4.55 3.16
C ARG A 106 9.69 -4.78 1.78
N MET A 107 8.89 -3.82 1.31
CA MET A 107 8.23 -3.86 0.00
C MET A 107 9.04 -3.18 -1.11
N MET A 108 10.33 -2.90 -0.88
CA MET A 108 11.22 -2.33 -1.91
C MET A 108 11.27 -3.15 -3.20
N PHE A 109 11.00 -4.46 -3.17
CA PHE A 109 10.90 -5.26 -4.39
C PHE A 109 9.79 -4.77 -5.34
N ILE A 110 8.72 -4.12 -4.84
CA ILE A 110 7.69 -3.49 -5.70
C ILE A 110 8.26 -2.21 -6.31
N PHE A 111 8.86 -1.37 -5.46
CA PHE A 111 9.35 -0.06 -5.86
C PHE A 111 10.53 -0.15 -6.82
N ASN A 112 11.39 -1.16 -6.68
CA ASN A 112 12.51 -1.44 -7.58
C ASN A 112 12.06 -1.78 -9.00
N GLU A 113 10.88 -2.37 -9.14
CA GLU A 113 10.31 -2.71 -10.45
C GLU A 113 9.38 -1.61 -11.01
N SER A 114 9.07 -0.60 -10.19
CA SER A 114 8.23 0.55 -10.56
C SER A 114 9.07 1.70 -11.11
N ASN A 115 8.45 2.55 -11.95
CA ASN A 115 9.05 3.81 -12.39
C ASN A 115 8.21 5.04 -11.97
N ALA A 116 7.14 4.84 -11.19
CA ALA A 116 6.32 5.87 -10.57
C ALA A 116 5.62 5.35 -9.30
N LEU A 117 5.25 6.26 -8.39
CA LEU A 117 4.51 5.96 -7.16
C LEU A 117 3.08 6.52 -7.22
N TYR A 118 2.12 5.76 -6.68
CA TYR A 118 0.68 6.07 -6.77
C TYR A 118 -0.02 6.00 -5.40
N PRO A 119 0.37 6.84 -4.42
CA PRO A 119 -0.25 6.82 -3.10
C PRO A 119 -1.72 7.27 -3.16
N SER A 120 -2.58 6.67 -2.34
CA SER A 120 -3.98 7.08 -2.19
C SER A 120 -4.11 8.08 -1.04
N ILE A 121 -4.73 9.23 -1.29
CA ILE A 121 -4.96 10.31 -0.32
C ILE A 121 -6.46 10.60 -0.11
N TYR A 122 -7.30 9.57 -0.22
CA TYR A 122 -8.75 9.70 -0.08
C TYR A 122 -9.16 10.10 1.34
N LEU A 123 -10.16 10.98 1.44
CA LEU A 123 -10.63 11.58 2.68
C LEU A 123 -11.98 11.04 3.17
N GLY A 124 -12.38 9.83 2.77
CA GLY A 124 -13.71 9.23 3.05
C GLY A 124 -13.95 8.79 4.50
N PHE A 125 -13.40 9.53 5.47
CA PHE A 125 -13.56 9.27 6.91
C PHE A 125 -13.92 10.56 7.65
N ASN A 126 -14.67 10.43 8.74
CA ASN A 126 -15.04 11.56 9.57
C ASN A 126 -13.81 12.07 10.36
N ALA A 127 -13.41 13.30 10.07
CA ALA A 127 -12.24 13.95 10.66
C ALA A 127 -12.31 15.47 10.45
N THR A 128 -11.65 16.24 11.32
CA THR A 128 -11.51 17.68 11.15
C THR A 128 -10.64 18.02 9.94
N SER A 129 -10.76 19.26 9.42
CA SER A 129 -9.92 19.72 8.31
C SER A 129 -8.43 19.56 8.61
N ASP A 130 -7.99 19.86 9.84
CA ASP A 130 -6.59 19.76 10.22
C ASP A 130 -6.10 18.30 10.28
N GLN A 131 -6.96 17.37 10.73
CA GLN A 131 -6.65 15.93 10.70
C GLN A 131 -6.52 15.43 9.26
N LYS A 132 -7.43 15.83 8.36
CA LYS A 132 -7.37 15.52 6.93
C LYS A 132 -6.09 16.07 6.29
N PHE A 133 -5.71 17.31 6.61
CA PHE A 133 -4.46 17.90 6.13
C PHE A 133 -3.23 17.10 6.59
N ARG A 134 -3.16 16.74 7.88
CA ARG A 134 -2.07 15.92 8.44
C ARG A 134 -2.01 14.53 7.81
N TYR A 135 -3.16 13.91 7.56
CA TYR A 135 -3.26 12.62 6.88
C TYR A 135 -2.62 12.66 5.48
N VAL A 136 -3.00 13.64 4.66
CA VAL A 136 -2.43 13.84 3.31
C VAL A 136 -0.92 14.11 3.40
N GLN A 137 -0.49 14.96 4.33
CA GLN A 137 0.94 15.25 4.54
C GLN A 137 1.73 13.98 4.89
N ALA A 138 1.23 13.15 5.81
CA ALA A 138 1.89 11.92 6.21
C ALA A 138 2.11 10.96 5.02
N ILE A 139 1.09 10.78 4.19
CA ILE A 139 1.18 9.92 3.00
C ILE A 139 2.17 10.48 1.98
N LEU A 140 2.10 11.78 1.68
CA LEU A 140 2.99 12.41 0.70
C LEU A 140 4.44 12.44 1.17
N ARG A 141 4.69 12.61 2.47
CA ARG A 141 6.05 12.51 3.04
C ARG A 141 6.61 11.10 2.93
N GLU A 142 5.80 10.08 3.18
CA GLU A 142 6.24 8.70 2.99
C GLU A 142 6.48 8.35 1.51
N ALA A 143 5.63 8.85 0.60
CA ALA A 143 5.84 8.73 -0.84
C ALA A 143 7.17 9.37 -1.26
N ARG A 144 7.46 10.59 -0.79
CA ARG A 144 8.75 11.26 -1.03
C ARG A 144 9.92 10.51 -0.43
N ARG A 145 9.78 9.96 0.80
CA ARG A 145 10.83 9.17 1.45
C ARG A 145 11.21 7.95 0.60
N VAL A 146 10.22 7.23 0.05
CA VAL A 146 10.45 6.08 -0.81
C VAL A 146 11.02 6.51 -2.17
N ALA A 147 10.45 7.55 -2.80
CA ALA A 147 10.92 8.07 -4.09
C ALA A 147 12.39 8.49 -4.05
N ASN A 148 12.83 9.14 -2.97
CA ASN A 148 14.20 9.62 -2.79
C ASN A 148 15.23 8.50 -2.55
N LYS A 149 14.80 7.23 -2.50
CA LYS A 149 15.73 6.08 -2.51
C LYS A 149 16.24 5.76 -3.92
N PHE A 150 15.68 6.38 -4.95
CA PHE A 150 16.03 6.19 -6.35
C PHE A 150 16.77 7.43 -6.88
N THR A 151 17.55 7.24 -7.95
CA THR A 151 18.28 8.33 -8.61
C THR A 151 18.07 8.24 -10.12
N PRO A 152 17.35 9.21 -10.75
CA PRO A 152 16.62 10.31 -10.09
C PRO A 152 15.46 9.80 -9.21
N PRO A 153 14.94 10.61 -8.28
CA PRO A 153 13.77 10.24 -7.49
C PRO A 153 12.57 9.85 -8.36
N LEU A 154 11.82 8.83 -7.94
CA LEU A 154 10.63 8.41 -8.68
C LEU A 154 9.54 9.51 -8.69
N PRO A 155 8.85 9.75 -9.82
CA PRO A 155 7.70 10.64 -9.85
C PRO A 155 6.55 10.09 -8.98
N ILE A 156 5.78 11.00 -8.38
CA ILE A 156 4.67 10.68 -7.47
C ILE A 156 3.38 11.24 -8.06
N TYR A 157 2.41 10.36 -8.32
CA TYR A 157 1.08 10.71 -8.81
C TYR A 157 0.02 10.29 -7.79
N ALA A 158 -0.33 11.20 -6.88
CA ALA A 158 -1.28 10.90 -5.81
C ALA A 158 -2.71 10.71 -6.36
N TYR A 159 -3.33 9.61 -5.98
CA TYR A 159 -4.74 9.34 -6.27
C TYR A 159 -5.63 10.05 -5.25
N THR A 160 -6.50 10.92 -5.75
CA THR A 160 -7.53 11.61 -4.97
C THR A 160 -8.94 11.32 -5.50
N LYS A 161 -9.96 11.69 -4.73
CA LYS A 161 -11.36 11.75 -5.17
C LYS A 161 -11.85 13.19 -5.04
N ILE A 162 -13.05 13.44 -5.55
CA ILE A 162 -13.77 14.69 -5.29
C ILE A 162 -14.88 14.50 -4.26
N GLU A 163 -15.33 13.27 -4.00
CA GLU A 163 -16.40 12.93 -3.05
C GLU A 163 -15.87 12.27 -1.78
N TYR A 164 -16.52 12.54 -0.65
CA TYR A 164 -16.26 11.86 0.62
C TYR A 164 -16.80 10.44 0.65
N ASN A 165 -18.09 10.25 0.35
CA ASN A 165 -18.71 8.94 0.33
C ASN A 165 -19.83 8.84 -0.73
N PRO A 166 -19.50 8.58 -2.01
CA PRO A 166 -20.50 8.61 -3.08
C PRO A 166 -21.56 7.50 -3.01
N LEU A 167 -21.37 6.48 -2.16
CA LEU A 167 -22.35 5.40 -2.00
C LEU A 167 -23.49 5.78 -1.05
N GLU A 168 -23.24 6.71 -0.13
CA GLU A 168 -24.20 7.10 0.91
C GLU A 168 -24.58 8.59 0.82
N GLU A 169 -23.69 9.42 0.31
CA GLU A 169 -23.79 10.89 0.30
C GLU A 169 -23.37 11.45 -1.08
N ILE A 170 -24.30 11.44 -2.03
CA ILE A 170 -24.05 11.79 -3.45
C ILE A 170 -23.55 13.24 -3.62
N ASP A 171 -24.00 14.17 -2.77
CA ASP A 171 -23.65 15.60 -2.88
C ASP A 171 -22.60 16.05 -1.85
N ASN A 172 -21.86 15.13 -1.22
CA ASN A 172 -20.83 15.47 -0.24
C ASN A 172 -19.42 15.45 -0.85
N PHE A 173 -19.00 16.61 -1.33
CA PHE A 173 -17.71 16.83 -1.99
C PHE A 173 -16.63 17.36 -1.05
N TYR A 174 -15.37 17.13 -1.41
CA TYR A 174 -14.21 17.67 -0.73
C TYR A 174 -14.31 19.19 -0.67
N ASP A 175 -14.16 19.72 0.55
CA ASP A 175 -14.35 21.14 0.83
C ASP A 175 -13.30 21.97 0.07
N THR A 176 -13.78 22.90 -0.77
CA THR A 176 -13.00 23.63 -1.78
C THR A 176 -11.90 24.53 -1.20
N VAL A 177 -11.97 24.86 0.08
CA VAL A 177 -11.08 25.88 0.67
C VAL A 177 -9.78 25.30 1.24
N ARG A 178 -9.75 24.00 1.59
CA ARG A 178 -8.54 23.35 2.17
C ARG A 178 -8.24 21.95 1.65
N SER A 179 -9.21 21.28 1.03
CA SER A 179 -9.01 19.95 0.42
C SER A 179 -8.37 20.06 -0.96
N LEU A 180 -8.44 21.25 -1.56
CA LEU A 180 -7.52 21.73 -2.60
C LEU A 180 -6.13 22.01 -1.98
N VAL A 181 -5.55 21.00 -1.34
CA VAL A 181 -4.10 20.78 -1.55
C VAL A 181 -4.02 20.52 -3.04
N PHE A 182 -3.77 21.59 -3.77
CA PHE A 182 -3.74 21.70 -5.21
C PHE A 182 -3.67 20.32 -5.89
N ILE A 183 -4.67 20.02 -6.71
CA ILE A 183 -4.48 19.21 -7.91
C ILE A 183 -3.47 20.00 -8.76
N VAL A 184 -2.21 19.89 -8.36
CA VAL A 184 -1.00 20.19 -9.08
C VAL A 184 -0.67 18.78 -9.60
N LEU A 185 -0.90 18.37 -10.85
CA LEU A 185 -0.92 19.08 -12.13
C LEU A 185 0.09 20.25 -12.21
N ALA A 186 1.20 20.12 -11.50
CA ALA A 186 2.47 20.74 -11.86
C ALA A 186 3.50 19.62 -11.72
N GLU A 187 4.19 19.13 -12.74
CA GLU A 187 4.32 19.54 -14.13
C GLU A 187 4.38 18.24 -14.95
N ILE A 188 3.34 17.94 -15.74
CA ILE A 188 3.44 17.01 -16.87
C ILE A 188 3.37 17.89 -18.11
N CYS A 189 4.46 18.63 -18.35
CA CYS A 189 4.91 19.24 -19.60
C CYS A 189 5.91 20.34 -19.27
N LYS A 190 7.18 19.96 -19.12
CA LYS A 190 8.33 20.57 -19.77
C LYS A 190 9.50 19.60 -19.75
#